data_AF-A0A8T3T923-F1
#
_entry.id   AF-A0A8T3T923-F1
#
_cell.length_a   1.000
_cell.length_b   1.000
_cell.length_c   1.000
_cell.angle_alpha   90.00
_cell.angle_beta   90.00
_cell.angle_gamma   90.00
#
_symmetry.space_group_name_H-M   'P 1'
#
loop_
_entity.id
_entity.type
_entity.pdbx_description
1 polymer ?
#
loop_
_entity_poly.entity_id
_entity_poly.type
_entity_poly.pdbx_seq_one_letter_code
_entity_poly.pdbx_strand_id
1 'polypeptide(L)'
;AARRTAFEIWPNAAIKGELAQELPTPAHFEQAAQMVSEDDVAEAVICGPDPDRHLEAIREYADAGYTHVYVHQVGPDQEGFMRFYQGEVLPKLGS
;
A
#
# COMPACT_ATOMS: atom_id res chain seq x y z
N ALA A 1 9.46 9.41 -5.87
CA ALA A 1 9.38 8.31 -6.85
C ALA A 1 8.27 7.34 -6.48
N ALA A 2 8.39 6.59 -5.36
CA ALA A 2 7.36 5.62 -4.95
C ALA A 2 5.96 6.24 -4.74
N ARG A 3 5.87 7.42 -4.10
CA ARG A 3 4.62 8.16 -3.89
C ARG A 3 3.88 8.46 -5.20
N ARG A 4 4.53 9.19 -6.11
CA ARG A 4 4.03 9.39 -7.48
C ARG A 4 3.61 8.10 -8.19
N THR A 5 4.42 7.03 -8.13
CA THR A 5 4.06 5.74 -8.74
C THR A 5 2.78 5.16 -8.13
N ALA A 6 2.63 5.21 -6.80
CA ALA A 6 1.41 4.75 -6.14
C ALA A 6 0.20 5.63 -6.52
N PHE A 7 0.38 6.95 -6.63
CA PHE A 7 -0.67 7.87 -7.06
C PHE A 7 -1.10 7.63 -8.51
N GLU A 8 -0.17 7.37 -9.43
CA GLU A 8 -0.47 7.12 -10.84
C GLU A 8 -1.14 5.76 -11.08
N ILE A 9 -0.76 4.72 -10.32
CA ILE A 9 -1.21 3.34 -10.57
C ILE A 9 -2.39 2.94 -9.67
N TRP A 10 -2.44 3.43 -8.43
CA TRP A 10 -3.38 2.96 -7.42
C TRP A 10 -4.02 4.10 -6.58
N PRO A 11 -4.58 5.14 -7.22
CA PRO A 11 -5.13 6.32 -6.50
C PRO A 11 -6.41 5.99 -5.71
N ASN A 12 -7.14 4.94 -6.10
CA ASN A 12 -8.37 4.53 -5.45
C ASN A 12 -8.19 4.07 -3.99
N ALA A 13 -6.97 3.68 -3.58
CA ALA A 13 -6.67 3.36 -2.18
C ALA A 13 -6.86 4.56 -1.24
N ALA A 14 -6.84 5.79 -1.76
CA ALA A 14 -7.02 7.01 -0.98
C ALA A 14 -8.48 7.53 -0.97
N ILE A 15 -9.44 6.83 -1.58
CA ILE A 15 -10.85 7.21 -1.53
C ILE A 15 -11.35 7.06 -0.09
N LYS A 16 -11.82 8.15 0.50
CA LYS A 16 -12.20 8.22 1.93
C LYS A 16 -13.65 7.80 2.15
N GLY A 17 -13.92 7.26 3.34
CA GLY A 17 -15.26 6.96 3.82
C GLY A 17 -15.96 5.82 3.05
N GLU A 18 -17.29 5.83 3.09
CA GLU A 18 -18.14 4.76 2.52
C GLU A 18 -18.05 4.69 0.98
N LEU A 19 -17.57 5.75 0.31
CA LEU A 19 -17.40 5.76 -1.14
C LEU A 19 -16.51 4.61 -1.64
N ALA A 20 -15.48 4.22 -0.90
CA ALA A 20 -14.61 3.12 -1.32
C ALA A 20 -15.33 1.75 -1.37
N GLN A 21 -16.50 1.64 -0.73
CA GLN A 21 -17.27 0.40 -0.63
C GLN A 21 -18.56 0.43 -1.46
N GLU A 22 -19.19 1.60 -1.59
CA GLU A 22 -20.54 1.72 -2.14
C GLU A 22 -20.59 2.07 -3.64
N LEU A 23 -19.45 2.46 -4.25
CA LEU A 23 -19.45 2.87 -5.66
C LEU A 23 -19.75 1.68 -6.59
N PRO A 24 -20.80 1.75 -7.42
CA PRO A 24 -21.33 0.56 -8.10
C PRO A 24 -20.56 0.17 -9.38
N THR A 25 -19.69 1.04 -9.90
CA THR A 25 -19.00 0.80 -11.18
C THR A 25 -17.54 1.28 -11.14
N PRO A 26 -16.64 0.65 -11.93
CA PRO A 26 -15.25 1.11 -12.07
C PRO A 26 -15.14 2.58 -12.49
N ALA A 27 -16.00 3.06 -13.39
CA ALA A 27 -16.00 4.44 -13.85
C ALA A 27 -16.28 5.44 -12.70
N HIS A 28 -17.07 5.06 -11.70
CA HIS A 28 -17.28 5.92 -10.53
C HIS A 28 -16.05 5.96 -9.61
N PHE A 29 -15.30 4.87 -9.49
CA PHE A 29 -14.02 4.88 -8.78
C PHE A 29 -12.99 5.77 -9.49
N GLU A 30 -12.93 5.72 -10.83
CA GLU A 30 -12.06 6.60 -11.63
C GLU A 30 -12.39 8.08 -11.40
N GLN A 31 -13.68 8.44 -11.35
CA GLN A 31 -14.13 9.79 -11.04
C GLN A 31 -13.79 10.20 -9.61
N ALA A 32 -14.02 9.31 -8.64
CA ALA A 32 -13.71 9.58 -7.23
C ALA A 32 -12.20 9.75 -6.99
N ALA A 33 -11.38 8.96 -7.69
CA ALA A 33 -9.93 9.06 -7.63
C ALA A 33 -9.38 10.41 -8.13
N GLN A 34 -10.13 11.18 -8.94
CA GLN A 34 -9.72 12.52 -9.36
C GLN A 34 -9.70 13.52 -8.19
N MET A 35 -10.35 13.20 -7.07
CA MET A 35 -10.39 14.05 -5.88
C MET A 35 -9.26 13.76 -4.89
N VAL A 36 -8.48 12.68 -5.09
CA VAL A 36 -7.38 12.32 -4.20
C VAL A 36 -6.09 13.04 -4.61
N SER A 37 -5.23 13.33 -3.64
CA SER A 37 -3.89 13.89 -3.87
C SER A 37 -2.79 12.83 -3.71
N GLU A 38 -1.57 13.14 -4.16
CA GLU A 38 -0.38 12.30 -3.90
C GLU A 38 -0.08 12.21 -2.38
N ASP A 39 -0.48 13.20 -1.60
CA ASP A 39 -0.38 13.17 -0.13
C ASP A 39 -1.37 12.16 0.45
N ASP A 40 -2.64 12.18 0.04
CA ASP A 40 -3.65 11.21 0.51
C ASP A 40 -3.24 9.76 0.19
N VAL A 41 -2.67 9.51 -0.98
CA VAL A 41 -2.17 8.16 -1.35
C VAL A 41 -0.97 7.76 -0.50
N ALA A 42 -0.08 8.69 -0.17
CA ALA A 42 1.09 8.39 0.65
C ALA A 42 0.77 8.16 2.13
N GLU A 43 -0.41 8.64 2.60
CA GLU A 43 -0.98 8.30 3.90
C GLU A 43 -1.57 6.87 3.89
N ALA A 44 -2.25 6.49 2.80
CA ALA A 44 -2.91 5.18 2.69
C ALA A 44 -1.95 4.03 2.29
N VAL A 45 -0.86 4.33 1.59
CA VAL A 45 0.06 3.34 1.02
C VAL A 45 1.48 3.58 1.53
N ILE A 46 2.11 2.52 2.06
CA ILE A 46 3.52 2.56 2.48
C ILE A 46 4.39 2.77 1.24
N CYS A 47 4.99 3.96 1.14
CA CYS A 47 5.79 4.37 0.00
C CYS A 47 7.30 4.36 0.31
N GLY A 48 8.07 3.71 -0.54
CA GLY A 48 9.53 3.75 -0.53
C GLY A 48 10.18 2.54 0.14
N PRO A 49 11.52 2.40 0.04
CA PRO A 49 12.24 1.24 0.53
C PRO A 49 12.68 1.42 1.99
N ASP A 50 11.74 1.70 2.89
CA ASP A 50 12.02 1.80 4.33
C ASP A 50 11.57 0.51 5.03
N PRO A 51 12.49 -0.40 5.39
CA PRO A 51 12.12 -1.68 5.97
C PRO A 51 11.41 -1.54 7.31
N ASP A 52 11.70 -0.50 8.09
CA ASP A 52 11.13 -0.33 9.43
C ASP A 52 9.65 0.08 9.33
N ARG A 53 9.29 0.91 8.35
CA ARG A 53 7.88 1.22 8.04
C ARG A 53 7.06 0.01 7.61
N HIS A 54 7.66 -0.89 6.83
CA HIS A 54 7.00 -2.15 6.46
C HIS A 54 6.81 -3.08 7.66
N LEU A 55 7.82 -3.20 8.52
CA LEU A 55 7.75 -4.02 9.73
C LEU A 55 6.72 -3.50 10.72
N GLU A 56 6.68 -2.19 10.93
CA GLU A 56 5.68 -1.54 11.79
C GLU A 56 4.26 -1.89 11.33
N ALA A 57 3.94 -1.69 10.06
CA ALA A 57 2.62 -2.03 9.53
C ALA A 57 2.30 -3.52 9.63
N ILE A 58 3.26 -4.41 9.33
CA ILE A 58 3.05 -5.87 9.48
C ILE A 58 2.77 -6.22 10.95
N ARG A 59 3.49 -5.60 11.89
CA ARG A 59 3.29 -5.81 13.33
C ARG A 59 1.93 -5.30 13.79
N GLU A 60 1.44 -4.17 13.29
CA GLU A 60 0.09 -3.69 13.61
C GLU A 60 -1.00 -4.73 13.27
N TYR A 61 -0.89 -5.40 12.13
CA TYR A 61 -1.79 -6.50 11.79
C TYR A 61 -1.55 -7.74 12.68
N ALA A 62 -0.30 -8.10 12.94
CA ALA A 62 -0.01 -9.25 13.82
C ALA A 62 -0.56 -9.04 15.24
N ASP A 63 -0.38 -7.85 15.82
CA ASP A 63 -0.85 -7.44 17.14
C ASP A 63 -2.38 -7.39 17.21
N ALA A 64 -3.05 -7.09 16.08
CA ALA A 64 -4.50 -7.19 15.94
C ALA A 64 -5.01 -8.65 15.81
N GLY A 65 -4.13 -9.65 15.82
CA GLY A 65 -4.48 -11.08 15.81
C GLY A 65 -4.59 -11.69 14.41
N TYR A 66 -4.19 -10.98 13.35
CA TYR A 66 -4.11 -11.55 12.01
C TYR A 66 -2.97 -12.57 11.94
N THR A 67 -3.25 -13.73 11.36
CA THR A 67 -2.26 -14.82 11.21
C THR A 67 -1.58 -14.85 9.85
N HIS A 68 -2.13 -14.13 8.88
CA HIS A 68 -1.65 -14.08 7.50
C HIS A 68 -1.70 -12.62 7.03
N VAL A 69 -0.54 -12.08 6.65
CA VAL A 69 -0.40 -10.74 6.09
C VAL A 69 0.04 -10.86 4.63
N TYR A 70 -0.76 -10.30 3.73
CA TYR A 70 -0.42 -10.23 2.31
C TYR A 70 0.14 -8.86 1.99
N VAL A 71 1.27 -8.83 1.28
CA VAL A 71 1.88 -7.59 0.80
C VAL A 71 1.67 -7.48 -0.70
N HIS A 72 1.08 -6.37 -1.13
CA HIS A 72 0.83 -6.06 -2.54
C HIS A 72 1.77 -4.93 -3.00
N GLN A 73 2.61 -5.24 -3.98
CA GLN A 73 3.51 -4.29 -4.62
C GLN A 73 2.77 -3.60 -5.78
N VAL A 74 2.63 -2.27 -5.72
CA VAL A 74 1.91 -1.43 -6.70
C VAL A 74 2.70 -1.13 -8.00
N GLY A 75 3.98 -0.80 -7.91
CA GLY A 75 4.83 -0.44 -9.05
C GLY A 75 5.25 -1.60 -9.98
N PRO A 76 5.92 -1.28 -11.09
CA PRO A 76 6.30 -2.28 -12.09
C PRO A 76 7.48 -3.17 -11.69
N ASP A 77 8.36 -2.71 -10.79
CA ASP A 77 9.57 -3.45 -10.38
C ASP A 77 9.27 -4.50 -9.29
N GLN A 78 8.66 -5.60 -9.71
CA GLN A 78 8.31 -6.73 -8.83
C GLN A 78 9.55 -7.48 -8.34
N GLU A 79 10.58 -7.65 -9.17
CA GLU A 79 11.81 -8.33 -8.76
C GLU A 79 12.59 -7.52 -7.71
N GLY A 80 12.66 -6.20 -7.87
CA GLY A 80 13.27 -5.30 -6.88
C GLY A 80 12.58 -5.38 -5.53
N PHE A 81 11.25 -5.45 -5.53
CA PHE A 81 10.47 -5.69 -4.31
C PHE A 81 10.81 -7.03 -3.66
N MET A 82 10.88 -8.12 -4.42
CA MET A 82 11.20 -9.44 -3.86
C MET A 82 12.61 -9.45 -3.26
N ARG A 83 13.60 -8.85 -3.94
CA ARG A 83 14.97 -8.70 -3.41
C ARG A 83 14.99 -7.89 -2.12
N PHE A 84 14.26 -6.76 -2.08
CA PHE A 84 14.17 -5.91 -0.89
C PHE A 84 13.50 -6.66 0.27
N TYR A 85 12.38 -7.33 0.05
CA TYR A 85 11.69 -8.09 1.09
C TYR A 85 12.56 -9.24 1.61
N GLN A 86 13.21 -9.98 0.73
CA GLN A 86 14.10 -11.07 1.09
C GLN A 86 15.31 -10.58 1.91
N GLY A 87 15.90 -9.45 1.55
CA GLY A 87 17.12 -8.94 2.17
C GLY A 87 16.89 -8.12 3.44
N GLU A 88 15.84 -7.30 3.47
CA GLU A 88 15.71 -6.20 4.43
C GLU A 88 14.51 -6.33 5.36
N VAL A 89 13.43 -7.02 4.95
CA VAL A 89 12.17 -7.10 5.70
C VAL A 89 11.97 -8.47 6.35
N LEU A 90 11.89 -9.54 5.56
CA LEU A 90 11.61 -10.89 6.05
C LEU A 90 12.59 -11.39 7.14
N PRO A 91 13.93 -11.12 7.05
CA PRO A 91 14.86 -11.55 8.10
C PRO A 91 14.56 -10.95 9.49
N LYS A 92 13.83 -9.83 9.55
CA LYS A 92 13.48 -9.12 10.80
C LYS A 92 12.09 -9.50 11.35
N LEU A 93 11.32 -10.34 10.66
CA LEU A 93 9.98 -10.78 11.10
C LEU A 93 10.01 -12.02 12.01
N GLY A 94 11.06 -12.83 11.93
CA GLY A 94 11.18 -14.09 12.67
C GLY A 94 11.97 -14.02 13.97
N SER A 95 12.27 -12.81 14.47
CA SER A 95 13.02 -12.56 15.70
C SER A 95 12.12 -12.12 16.84
#